data_AF-A0A6P6YCK2-F1
#
_entry.id   AF-A0A6P6YCK2-F1
#
_cell.length_a   1.000
_cell.length_b   1.000
_cell.length_c   1.000
_cell.angle_alpha   90.00
_cell.angle_beta   90.00
_cell.angle_gamma   90.00
#
_symmetry.space_group_name_H-M   'P 1'
#
loop_
_entity.id
_entity.type
_entity.pdbx_description
1 polymer ?
#
loop_
_entity_poly.entity_id
_entity_poly.type
_entity_poly.pdbx_seq_one_letter_code
_entity_poly.pdbx_strand_id
1 'polypeptide(L)'
;MALNSDSIFDDICKIDNDNGDGDNEDKNEIKTMLKQIRIIKTFPGVSERYYQYDIYTKSKDGYNYDQIVLQHSNRIAVICLSPLHDIISMKKSIKNIDFFGNNKHVNRLDNKVKGKGKKGAQMVGQESILCTIHCQDGTTYPIRSCLRGKIIEINKCLVNEPSLIVEKPLTDGYIAIILPPFK
;
A
#
# COMPACT_ATOMS: atom_id res chain seq x y z
N MET A 1 24.59 25.50 0.12
CA MET A 1 25.05 24.15 -0.27
C MET A 1 23.81 23.27 -0.26
N ALA A 2 23.14 23.17 -1.40
CA ALA A 2 21.92 22.38 -1.51
C ALA A 2 22.32 20.90 -1.44
N LEU A 3 21.87 20.19 -0.42
CA LEU A 3 21.96 18.74 -0.39
C LEU A 3 20.98 18.24 -1.46
N ASN A 4 21.52 17.65 -2.53
CA ASN A 4 20.73 17.00 -3.57
C ASN A 4 19.81 15.97 -2.90
N SER A 5 18.51 16.28 -2.82
CA SER A 5 17.48 15.35 -2.35
C SER A 5 17.46 14.08 -3.20
N ASP A 6 17.81 14.21 -4.48
CA ASP A 6 17.72 13.16 -5.48
C ASP A 6 18.63 11.96 -5.16
N SER A 7 19.83 12.20 -4.60
CA SER A 7 20.76 11.11 -4.25
C SER A 7 20.33 10.28 -3.05
N ILE A 8 19.51 10.83 -2.14
CA ILE A 8 18.98 10.08 -0.98
C ILE A 8 17.83 9.15 -1.40
N PHE A 9 17.04 9.55 -2.41
CA PHE A 9 15.95 8.71 -2.92
C PHE A 9 16.47 7.54 -3.74
N ASP A 10 17.53 7.74 -4.53
CA ASP A 10 18.13 6.68 -5.35
C ASP A 10 18.71 5.53 -4.49
N ASP A 11 19.24 5.84 -3.30
CA ASP A 11 19.73 4.82 -2.36
C ASP A 11 18.61 4.08 -1.61
N ILE A 12 17.39 4.62 -1.56
CA ILE A 12 16.21 3.93 -1.02
C ILE A 12 15.71 2.88 -2.02
N CYS A 13 15.79 3.17 -3.32
CA CYS A 13 15.21 2.40 -4.44
C CYS A 13 15.97 1.13 -4.86
N LYS A 14 17.10 0.78 -4.24
CA LYS A 14 17.72 -0.55 -4.45
C LYS A 14 16.96 -1.62 -3.67
N ILE A 15 15.84 -2.06 -4.24
CA ILE A 15 15.23 -3.36 -3.95
C ILE A 15 15.66 -4.24 -5.13
N ASP A 16 16.54 -5.20 -4.87
CA ASP A 16 16.99 -6.17 -5.86
C ASP A 16 15.80 -7.00 -6.33
N ASN A 17 15.21 -6.62 -7.47
CA ASN A 17 14.36 -7.48 -8.27
C ASN A 17 15.09 -7.70 -9.60
N ASP A 18 15.93 -8.73 -9.64
CA ASP A 18 16.19 -9.42 -10.90
C ASP A 18 14.86 -10.05 -11.33
N ASN A 19 14.30 -9.57 -12.46
CA ASN A 19 13.68 -10.35 -13.55
C ASN A 19 12.61 -9.55 -14.33
N GLY A 20 12.86 -9.35 -15.63
CA GLY A 20 11.84 -9.42 -16.68
C GLY A 20 11.31 -8.10 -17.25
N ASP A 21 11.48 -7.93 -18.57
CA ASP A 21 11.03 -6.81 -19.43
C ASP A 21 9.52 -6.48 -19.43
N GLY A 22 8.71 -7.04 -18.50
CA GLY A 22 7.27 -6.77 -18.36
C GLY A 22 6.92 -5.51 -17.54
N ASP A 23 7.88 -4.94 -16.82
CA ASP A 23 7.62 -3.87 -15.84
C ASP A 23 7.18 -2.51 -16.42
N ASN A 24 7.37 -2.27 -17.72
CA ASN A 24 7.15 -0.94 -18.29
C ASN A 24 5.69 -0.68 -18.70
N GLU A 25 4.94 -1.71 -19.10
CA GLU A 25 3.56 -1.54 -19.58
C GLU A 25 2.58 -1.29 -18.42
N ASP A 26 2.65 -2.12 -17.37
CA ASP A 26 1.83 -1.99 -16.16
C ASP A 26 2.07 -0.66 -15.43
N LYS A 27 3.32 -0.19 -15.37
CA LYS A 27 3.66 1.12 -14.81
C LYS A 27 3.02 2.27 -15.60
N ASN A 28 2.94 2.15 -16.93
CA ASN A 28 2.31 3.14 -17.79
C ASN A 28 0.78 3.11 -17.67
N GLU A 29 0.18 1.93 -17.54
CA GLU A 29 -1.25 1.77 -17.31
C GLU A 29 -1.66 2.35 -15.95
N ILE A 30 -0.94 1.99 -14.87
CA ILE A 30 -1.20 2.53 -13.54
C ILE A 30 -1.04 4.05 -13.53
N LYS A 31 0.01 4.60 -14.15
CA LYS A 31 0.17 6.05 -14.29
C LYS A 31 -1.00 6.71 -15.01
N THR A 32 -1.58 6.02 -15.98
CA THR A 32 -2.77 6.47 -16.70
C THR A 32 -4.01 6.43 -15.80
N MET A 33 -4.23 5.35 -15.05
CA MET A 33 -5.30 5.21 -14.07
C MET A 33 -5.21 6.27 -12.96
N LEU A 34 -4.00 6.52 -12.43
CA LEU A 34 -3.77 7.56 -11.43
C LEU A 34 -4.22 8.94 -11.91
N LYS A 35 -3.90 9.29 -13.17
CA LYS A 35 -4.39 10.53 -13.80
C LYS A 35 -5.91 10.56 -13.93
N GLN A 36 -6.54 9.42 -14.19
CA GLN A 36 -8.00 9.31 -14.27
C GLN A 36 -8.68 9.46 -12.91
N ILE A 37 -8.04 9.11 -11.80
CA ILE A 37 -8.60 9.26 -10.45
C ILE A 37 -8.58 10.72 -9.97
N ARG A 38 -7.81 11.60 -10.61
CA ARG A 38 -7.74 13.02 -10.25
C ARG A 38 -9.11 13.71 -10.30
N ILE A 39 -9.39 14.50 -9.26
CA ILE A 39 -10.54 15.43 -9.20
C ILE A 39 -10.46 16.43 -10.35
N ILE A 40 -9.30 17.06 -10.54
CA ILE A 40 -9.04 17.98 -11.64
C ILE A 40 -7.98 17.33 -12.54
N LYS A 41 -8.36 16.89 -13.74
CA LYS A 41 -7.50 16.08 -14.63
C LYS A 41 -6.13 16.71 -14.91
N THR A 42 -6.10 18.04 -15.02
CA THR A 42 -4.91 18.82 -15.33
C THR A 42 -3.96 18.99 -14.15
N PHE A 43 -4.41 18.81 -12.90
CA PHE A 43 -3.60 19.04 -11.70
C PHE A 43 -3.34 17.73 -10.94
N PRO A 44 -2.08 17.48 -10.52
CA PRO A 44 -1.77 16.30 -9.71
C PRO A 44 -2.49 16.35 -8.35
N GLY A 45 -2.99 15.19 -7.92
CA GLY A 45 -3.60 15.01 -6.61
C GLY A 45 -2.60 15.18 -5.45
N VAL A 46 -3.11 15.17 -4.22
CA VAL A 46 -2.25 15.28 -3.01
C VAL A 46 -1.24 14.15 -2.96
N SER A 47 -1.68 12.90 -3.18
CA SER A 47 -0.80 11.72 -3.21
C SER A 47 0.30 11.87 -4.26
N GLU A 48 -0.02 12.34 -5.47
CA GLU A 48 0.95 12.51 -6.56
C GLU A 48 1.96 13.65 -6.32
N ARG A 49 1.62 14.65 -5.48
CA ARG A 49 2.51 15.78 -5.20
C ARG A 49 3.52 15.50 -4.08
N TYR A 50 3.12 14.73 -3.08
CA TYR A 50 3.90 14.53 -1.85
C TYR A 50 4.54 13.15 -1.75
N TYR A 51 4.16 12.22 -2.62
CA TYR A 51 4.65 10.85 -2.58
C TYR A 51 5.19 10.43 -3.94
N GLN A 52 6.29 9.68 -3.91
CA GLN A 52 6.69 8.80 -5.00
C GLN A 52 5.93 7.49 -4.84
N TYR A 53 5.45 6.91 -5.93
CA TYR A 53 4.77 5.62 -5.87
C TYR A 53 5.65 4.51 -6.45
N ASP A 54 5.60 3.35 -5.80
CA ASP A 54 6.09 2.09 -6.33
C ASP A 54 4.95 1.09 -6.42
N ILE A 55 5.02 0.20 -7.39
CA ILE A 55 4.01 -0.84 -7.60
C ILE A 55 4.61 -2.15 -7.12
N TYR A 56 3.91 -2.78 -6.18
CA TYR A 56 4.19 -4.14 -5.76
C TYR A 56 3.29 -5.07 -6.57
N THR A 57 3.86 -5.69 -7.59
CA THR A 57 3.15 -6.59 -8.50
C THR A 57 3.01 -7.98 -7.88
N LYS A 58 1.79 -8.52 -7.90
CA LYS A 58 1.52 -9.87 -7.43
C LYS A 58 0.30 -10.43 -8.14
N SER A 59 0.55 -11.42 -9.00
CA SER A 59 -0.52 -12.20 -9.64
C SER A 59 -0.45 -13.66 -9.20
N LYS A 60 -1.62 -14.28 -8.96
CA LYS A 60 -1.71 -15.70 -8.63
C LYS A 60 -3.07 -16.27 -9.07
N ASP A 61 -3.05 -17.42 -9.75
CA ASP A 61 -4.27 -18.16 -10.16
C ASP A 61 -5.25 -17.31 -10.99
N GLY A 62 -4.74 -16.37 -11.80
CA GLY A 62 -5.54 -15.44 -12.60
C GLY A 62 -6.11 -14.24 -11.85
N TYR A 63 -5.80 -14.09 -10.55
CA TYR A 63 -6.19 -12.94 -9.74
C TYR A 63 -5.04 -11.94 -9.63
N ASN A 64 -5.36 -10.64 -9.72
CA ASN A 64 -4.43 -9.53 -9.53
C ASN A 64 -4.53 -9.00 -8.07
N TYR A 65 -3.40 -9.07 -7.37
CA TYR A 65 -3.22 -8.62 -5.98
C TYR A 65 -2.29 -7.42 -5.88
N ASP A 66 -2.18 -6.62 -6.95
CA ASP A 66 -1.23 -5.53 -7.02
C ASP A 66 -1.54 -4.47 -5.97
N GLN A 67 -0.47 -3.98 -5.35
CA GLN A 67 -0.54 -2.95 -4.33
C GLN A 67 0.34 -1.77 -4.74
N ILE A 68 -0.01 -0.59 -4.27
CA ILE A 68 0.79 0.61 -4.50
C ILE A 68 1.34 1.10 -3.15
N VAL A 69 2.63 1.40 -3.16
CA VAL A 69 3.36 1.93 -2.01
C VAL A 69 3.65 3.40 -2.29
N LEU A 70 3.03 4.28 -1.52
CA LEU A 70 3.28 5.73 -1.61
C LEU A 70 4.36 6.12 -0.60
N GLN A 71 5.57 6.39 -1.09
CA GLN A 71 6.73 6.78 -0.30
C GLN A 71 6.83 8.30 -0.17
N HIS A 72 6.87 8.81 1.06
CA HIS A 72 7.13 10.22 1.34
C HIS A 72 8.62 10.46 1.56
N SER A 73 9.08 11.69 1.35
CA SER A 73 10.42 12.17 1.75
C SER A 73 10.76 11.98 3.22
N ASN A 74 9.75 11.78 4.09
CA ASN A 74 9.91 11.56 5.52
C ASN A 74 10.15 10.07 5.82
N ARG A 75 10.33 9.26 4.77
CA ARG A 75 10.52 7.81 4.75
C ARG A 75 9.29 7.00 5.15
N ILE A 76 8.18 7.61 5.51
CA ILE A 76 6.94 6.85 5.69
C ILE A 76 6.46 6.31 4.35
N ALA A 77 5.92 5.10 4.37
CA ALA A 77 5.32 4.44 3.22
C ALA A 77 3.84 4.16 3.52
N VAL A 78 2.95 4.62 2.65
CA VAL A 78 1.51 4.34 2.74
C VAL A 78 1.20 3.17 1.82
N ILE A 79 0.54 2.15 2.36
CA ILE A 79 0.12 0.97 1.62
C ILE A 79 -1.31 1.17 1.16
N CYS A 80 -1.53 1.09 -0.15
CA CYS A 80 -2.83 1.17 -0.79
C CYS A 80 -3.00 0.00 -1.77
N LEU A 81 -4.23 -0.26 -2.21
CA LEU A 81 -4.45 -1.16 -3.34
C LEU A 81 -4.14 -0.44 -4.65
N SER A 82 -3.60 -1.19 -5.62
CA SER A 82 -3.43 -0.69 -6.98
C SER A 82 -4.79 -0.45 -7.65
N PRO A 83 -4.97 0.57 -8.48
CA PRO A 83 -6.15 0.71 -9.32
C PRO A 83 -6.45 -0.52 -10.20
N LEU A 84 -5.43 -1.34 -10.51
CA LEU A 84 -5.57 -2.59 -11.27
C LEU A 84 -5.92 -3.81 -10.42
N HIS A 85 -5.85 -3.70 -9.08
CA HIS A 85 -6.22 -4.79 -8.19
C HIS A 85 -7.68 -5.19 -8.42
N ASP A 86 -7.98 -6.50 -8.44
CA ASP A 86 -9.30 -7.05 -8.79
C ASP A 86 -10.47 -6.41 -8.02
N ILE A 87 -10.31 -6.20 -6.71
CA ILE A 87 -11.29 -5.50 -5.86
C ILE A 87 -11.72 -4.16 -6.47
N ILE A 88 -10.77 -3.38 -7.00
CA ILE A 88 -11.02 -2.05 -7.54
C ILE A 88 -11.47 -2.13 -8.99
N SER A 89 -10.74 -2.87 -9.83
CA SER A 89 -11.03 -2.97 -11.27
C SER A 89 -12.40 -3.61 -11.53
N MET A 90 -12.79 -4.60 -10.73
CA MET A 90 -14.10 -5.26 -10.80
C MET A 90 -15.15 -4.64 -9.88
N LYS A 91 -14.82 -3.58 -9.13
CA LYS A 91 -15.70 -2.91 -8.15
C LYS A 91 -16.41 -3.88 -7.20
N LYS A 92 -15.64 -4.80 -6.60
CA LYS A 92 -16.20 -5.84 -5.75
C LYS A 92 -16.81 -5.27 -4.48
N SER A 93 -17.92 -5.87 -4.05
CA SER A 93 -18.56 -5.54 -2.77
C SER A 93 -17.83 -6.25 -1.63
N ILE A 94 -17.34 -5.48 -0.66
CA ILE A 94 -16.58 -5.99 0.49
C ILE A 94 -17.56 -6.36 1.62
N LYS A 95 -17.44 -7.58 2.14
CA LYS A 95 -18.23 -8.08 3.26
C LYS A 95 -17.64 -7.67 4.60
N ASN A 96 -16.36 -7.93 4.80
CA ASN A 96 -15.61 -7.51 5.99
C ASN A 96 -14.10 -7.54 5.71
N ILE A 97 -13.32 -7.00 6.66
CA ILE A 97 -11.86 -6.99 6.61
C ILE A 97 -11.33 -7.53 7.92
N ASP A 98 -10.50 -8.56 7.82
CA ASP A 98 -9.82 -9.18 8.95
C ASP A 98 -8.40 -8.63 9.07
N PHE A 99 -8.04 -8.05 10.22
CA PHE A 99 -6.72 -7.47 10.47
C PHE A 99 -5.75 -8.44 11.18
N PHE A 100 -6.01 -9.75 11.16
CA PHE A 100 -5.00 -10.72 11.58
C PHE A 100 -3.86 -10.83 10.56
N GLY A 101 -2.62 -10.92 11.06
CA GLY A 101 -1.45 -11.21 10.24
C GLY A 101 -1.37 -12.67 9.82
N ASN A 102 -0.22 -13.10 9.28
CA ASN A 102 0.02 -14.48 8.82
C ASN A 102 -0.28 -15.52 9.92
N ASN A 103 -0.04 -15.13 11.17
CA ASN A 103 -0.44 -15.89 12.34
C ASN A 103 -1.68 -15.24 12.94
N LYS A 104 -2.78 -16.01 13.08
CA LYS A 104 -4.07 -15.57 13.64
C LYS A 104 -3.98 -15.05 15.09
N HIS A 105 -2.84 -15.22 15.75
CA HIS A 105 -2.59 -14.66 17.08
C HIS A 105 -2.18 -13.18 17.08
N VAL A 106 -1.83 -12.60 15.92
CA VAL A 106 -1.36 -11.20 15.83
C VAL A 106 -2.39 -10.36 15.10
N ASN A 107 -3.18 -9.58 15.84
CA ASN A 107 -4.06 -8.58 15.27
C ASN A 107 -3.29 -7.26 15.02
N ARG A 108 -3.37 -6.72 13.81
CA ARG A 108 -2.70 -5.45 13.44
C ARG A 108 -3.36 -4.22 14.06
N LEU A 109 -4.66 -4.30 14.42
CA LEU A 109 -5.36 -3.20 15.11
C LEU A 109 -4.82 -2.96 16.53
N ASP A 110 -4.21 -3.99 17.14
CA ASP A 110 -3.59 -3.93 18.47
C ASP A 110 -2.17 -3.34 18.45
N ASN A 111 -1.76 -2.69 17.36
CA ASN A 111 -0.45 -2.04 17.26
C ASN A 111 -0.31 -0.92 18.31
N LYS A 112 0.67 -1.07 19.24
CA LYS A 112 0.89 -0.15 20.37
C LYS A 112 2.11 0.75 20.14
N VAL A 113 2.17 1.40 18.98
CA VAL A 113 3.27 2.32 18.65
C VAL A 113 3.25 3.56 19.54
N LYS A 114 4.38 3.87 20.19
CA LYS A 114 4.53 5.03 21.08
C LYS A 114 5.91 5.71 20.98
N GLY A 115 5.93 7.02 21.21
CA GLY A 115 7.14 7.84 21.33
C GLY A 115 7.94 8.03 20.03
N LYS A 116 9.00 8.85 20.09
CA LYS A 116 9.88 9.17 18.94
C LYS A 116 10.48 7.92 18.28
N GLY A 117 10.91 6.94 19.09
CA GLY A 117 11.50 5.69 18.61
C GLY A 117 10.49 4.66 18.07
N LYS A 118 9.19 4.99 18.07
CA LYS A 118 8.09 4.10 17.66
C LYS A 118 8.17 2.75 18.41
N LYS A 119 8.38 2.81 19.73
CA LYS A 119 8.48 1.63 20.60
C LYS A 119 7.12 0.93 20.65
N GLY A 120 7.11 -0.40 20.72
CA GLY A 120 5.88 -1.20 20.73
C GLY A 120 5.17 -1.34 19.38
N ALA A 121 5.72 -0.76 18.30
CA ALA A 121 5.23 -0.99 16.95
C ALA A 121 5.50 -2.44 16.52
N GLN A 122 4.51 -3.06 15.89
CA GLN A 122 4.67 -4.37 15.27
C GLN A 122 5.62 -4.26 14.07
N MET A 123 6.58 -5.18 13.99
CA MET A 123 7.47 -5.30 12.84
C MET A 123 6.82 -6.20 11.79
N VAL A 124 6.93 -5.80 10.53
CA VAL A 124 6.47 -6.56 9.36
C VAL A 124 7.61 -6.70 8.37
N GLY A 125 7.64 -7.85 7.70
CA GLY A 125 8.44 -8.06 6.50
C GLY A 125 7.60 -7.77 5.25
N GLN A 126 8.24 -7.78 4.08
CA GLN A 126 7.61 -7.48 2.78
C GLN A 126 6.36 -8.33 2.50
N GLU A 127 6.41 -9.64 2.75
CA GLU A 127 5.30 -10.58 2.54
C GLU A 127 4.34 -10.70 3.74
N SER A 128 4.51 -9.89 4.78
CA SER A 128 3.62 -9.97 5.95
C SER A 128 2.23 -9.47 5.59
N ILE A 129 1.20 -10.24 5.94
CA ILE A 129 -0.20 -9.87 5.82
C ILE A 129 -0.51 -8.78 6.85
N LEU A 130 -1.11 -7.70 6.34
CA LEU A 130 -1.65 -6.58 7.11
C LEU A 130 -3.13 -6.80 7.42
N CYS A 131 -3.88 -7.25 6.42
CA CYS A 131 -5.28 -7.64 6.55
C CYS A 131 -5.68 -8.59 5.42
N THR A 132 -6.81 -9.25 5.58
CA THR A 132 -7.48 -10.06 4.55
C THR A 132 -8.85 -9.45 4.28
N ILE A 133 -9.11 -9.09 3.02
CA ILE A 133 -10.39 -8.55 2.59
C ILE A 133 -11.27 -9.71 2.14
N HIS A 134 -12.46 -9.82 2.73
CA HIS A 134 -13.45 -10.82 2.35
C HIS A 134 -14.55 -10.16 1.54
N CYS A 135 -14.77 -10.61 0.31
CA CYS A 135 -15.78 -10.09 -0.59
C CYS A 135 -17.12 -10.84 -0.42
N GLN A 136 -18.22 -10.22 -0.87
CA GLN A 136 -19.55 -10.82 -0.83
C GLN A 136 -19.68 -12.05 -1.75
N ASP A 137 -18.92 -12.10 -2.83
CA ASP A 137 -18.84 -13.22 -3.77
C ASP A 137 -18.08 -14.45 -3.22
N GLY A 138 -17.58 -14.37 -1.98
CA GLY A 138 -16.81 -15.43 -1.32
C GLY A 138 -15.31 -15.37 -1.61
N THR A 139 -14.84 -14.48 -2.49
CA THR A 139 -13.39 -14.31 -2.75
C THR A 139 -12.70 -13.59 -1.60
N THR A 140 -11.41 -13.91 -1.40
CA THR A 140 -10.61 -13.37 -0.31
C THR A 140 -9.25 -12.88 -0.81
N TYR A 141 -8.85 -11.68 -0.40
CA TYR A 141 -7.61 -11.06 -0.85
C TYR A 141 -6.71 -10.73 0.35
N PRO A 142 -5.59 -11.46 0.54
CA PRO A 142 -4.62 -11.12 1.57
C PRO A 142 -3.76 -9.94 1.12
N ILE A 143 -3.83 -8.85 1.87
CA ILE A 143 -3.11 -7.60 1.61
C ILE A 143 -1.80 -7.61 2.38
N ARG A 144 -0.69 -7.39 1.67
CA ARG A 144 0.67 -7.48 2.18
C ARG A 144 1.24 -6.13 2.57
N SER A 145 2.32 -6.18 3.32
CA SER A 145 3.10 -5.03 3.75
C SER A 145 3.88 -4.36 2.61
N CYS A 146 4.24 -5.13 1.56
CA CYS A 146 5.03 -4.70 0.39
C CYS A 146 6.46 -4.23 0.69
N LEU A 147 6.78 -3.95 1.95
CA LEU A 147 8.12 -3.63 2.43
C LEU A 147 8.31 -4.07 3.88
N ARG A 148 9.57 -4.13 4.31
CA ARG A 148 9.92 -4.35 5.70
C ARG A 148 9.85 -3.05 6.49
N GLY A 149 9.23 -3.06 7.67
CA GLY A 149 9.19 -1.89 8.54
C GLY A 149 8.35 -2.03 9.79
N LYS A 150 8.25 -0.95 10.55
CA LYS A 150 7.35 -0.83 11.71
C LYS A 150 5.99 -0.31 11.26
N ILE A 151 4.92 -0.97 11.65
CA ILE A 151 3.56 -0.45 11.45
C ILE A 151 3.41 0.80 12.32
N ILE A 152 3.16 1.94 11.69
CA ILE A 152 2.83 3.20 12.36
C ILE A 152 1.33 3.32 12.53
N GLU A 153 0.57 2.94 11.51
CA GLU A 153 -0.88 3.09 11.52
C GLU A 153 -1.52 1.97 10.70
N ILE A 154 -2.68 1.51 11.15
CA ILE A 154 -3.62 0.70 10.40
C ILE A 154 -4.90 1.52 10.30
N ASN A 155 -5.48 1.62 9.11
CA ASN A 155 -6.69 2.39 8.91
C ASN A 155 -7.89 1.71 9.59
N LYS A 156 -8.26 2.20 10.77
CA LYS A 156 -9.37 1.64 11.57
C LYS A 156 -10.73 1.97 10.98
N CYS A 157 -10.84 3.00 10.13
CA CYS A 157 -12.10 3.38 9.50
C CYS A 157 -12.65 2.25 8.62
N LEU A 158 -11.77 1.45 8.03
CA LEU A 158 -12.10 0.30 7.18
C LEU A 158 -12.92 -0.79 7.90
N VAL A 159 -12.89 -0.84 9.23
CA VAL A 159 -13.74 -1.76 10.01
C VAL A 159 -15.22 -1.40 9.84
N ASN A 160 -15.54 -0.11 9.81
CA ASN A 160 -16.91 0.39 9.74
C ASN A 160 -17.31 0.77 8.30
N GLU A 161 -16.34 1.20 7.49
CA GLU A 161 -16.55 1.71 6.14
C GLU A 161 -15.57 1.07 5.14
N PRO A 162 -15.73 -0.23 4.83
CA PRO A 162 -14.81 -0.96 3.95
C PRO A 162 -14.88 -0.48 2.48
N SER A 163 -15.97 0.18 2.07
CA SER A 163 -16.13 0.70 0.70
C SER A 163 -15.09 1.75 0.33
N LEU A 164 -14.48 2.42 1.31
CA LEU A 164 -13.40 3.39 1.10
C LEU A 164 -12.23 2.81 0.30
N ILE A 165 -11.95 1.50 0.42
CA ILE A 165 -10.90 0.83 -0.35
C ILE A 165 -11.16 0.95 -1.87
N VAL A 166 -12.42 0.85 -2.28
CA VAL A 166 -12.83 0.91 -3.69
C VAL A 166 -13.04 2.35 -4.14
N GLU A 167 -13.69 3.16 -3.30
CA GLU A 167 -14.08 4.53 -3.65
C GLU A 167 -12.90 5.50 -3.63
N LYS A 168 -11.97 5.32 -2.68
CA LYS A 168 -10.89 6.27 -2.37
C LYS A 168 -9.56 5.54 -2.07
N PRO A 169 -9.08 4.64 -2.95
CA PRO A 169 -7.95 3.75 -2.66
C PRO A 169 -6.65 4.46 -2.26
N LEU A 170 -6.40 5.66 -2.79
CA LEU A 170 -5.17 6.42 -2.61
C LEU A 170 -5.28 7.54 -1.57
N THR A 171 -6.44 7.66 -0.92
CA THR A 171 -6.70 8.66 0.13
C THR A 171 -7.30 7.97 1.34
N ASP A 172 -8.60 8.08 1.56
CA ASP A 172 -9.27 7.59 2.78
C ASP A 172 -9.30 6.05 2.86
N GLY A 173 -9.12 5.36 1.73
CA GLY A 173 -9.08 3.90 1.59
C GLY A 173 -7.70 3.27 1.76
N TYR A 174 -6.69 4.01 2.24
CA TYR A 174 -5.37 3.44 2.52
C TYR A 174 -5.46 2.32 3.57
N ILE A 175 -4.52 1.37 3.53
CA ILE A 175 -4.54 0.18 4.40
C ILE A 175 -3.69 0.42 5.65
N ALA A 176 -2.44 0.85 5.46
CA ALA A 176 -1.49 1.01 6.55
C ALA A 176 -0.44 2.09 6.24
N ILE A 177 0.18 2.63 7.29
CA ILE A 177 1.38 3.46 7.20
C ILE A 177 2.53 2.69 7.86
N ILE A 178 3.63 2.54 7.13
CA ILE A 178 4.80 1.78 7.53
C ILE A 178 6.01 2.70 7.59
N LEU A 179 6.84 2.54 8.61
CA LEU A 179 8.14 3.18 8.73
C LEU A 179 9.25 2.15 8.46
N PRO A 180 9.92 2.22 7.30
CA PRO A 180 11.08 1.40 6.99
C PRO A 180 12.24 1.66 7.98
N PRO A 181 13.08 0.65 8.26
CA PRO A 181 14.29 0.84 9.09
C PRO A 181 15.26 1.81 8.40
N PHE A 182 16.00 2.63 9.16
CA PHE A 182 17.13 3.39 8.60
C PHE A 182 18.12 2.41 7.95
N LYS A 183 18.55 2.72 6.72
CA LYS A 183 19.71 2.08 6.11
C LYS A 183 20.96 2.68 6.76
#